data_AF-A0A2V8NXH4-F1
#
_entry.id   AF-A0A2V8NXH4-F1
#
_cell.length_a   1.000
_cell.length_b   1.000
_cell.length_c   1.000
_cell.angle_alpha   90.00
_cell.angle_beta   90.00
_cell.angle_gamma   90.00
#
_symmetry.space_group_name_H-M   'P 1'
#
loop_
_entity.id
_entity.type
_entity.pdbx_description
1 polymer ?
#
loop_
_entity_poly.entity_id
_entity_poly.type
_entity_poly.pdbx_seq_one_letter_code
_entity_poly.pdbx_strand_id
1 'polypeptide(L)'
;MNFATINISAILPAVTLSIFGIAVMVAEPFVRDRNKSQLGWLAFAGTLAAMLAIFPMAESRGLWYSSIWIVDDYSVFFSFVFLLIAAVTILTAVDFLRREGLNYAEFHALLLFATAGMLMMSCSNELVMVFLGLEILSIATYVLAGFRRTDLKSNESALKYFLLGSFSSAFFLYGVALIFGATGTTNIAAIARSLRSAEIQMSLVNLSAALMLIALCFKVAVAPFHIWTPDVYEGAPTPVTGFMSVGPKAAGFAVLFRVFLTAFPTIEDRWTSAIWLVAVLTMVLGNVIALVQANIKRMLAYSSIAHAGYVTVAFAAASERGSSAALFYLLAYSLMNLGA
;
A
#
# COMPACT_ATOMS: atom_id res chain seq x y z
N MET A 1 30.01 11.66 12.67
CA MET A 1 28.56 11.37 12.58
C MET A 1 27.85 12.34 13.51
N ASN A 2 27.14 13.31 12.95
CA ASN A 2 26.46 14.32 13.77
C ASN A 2 25.13 13.70 14.24
N PHE A 3 24.96 13.47 15.54
CA PHE A 3 23.73 12.88 16.11
C PHE A 3 22.48 13.78 15.94
N ALA A 4 22.67 15.01 15.44
CA ALA A 4 21.62 15.99 15.16
C ALA A 4 20.65 15.61 14.00
N THR A 5 20.82 14.46 13.35
CA THR A 5 19.98 14.00 12.23
C THR A 5 19.00 12.87 12.57
N ILE A 6 19.04 12.34 13.81
CA ILE A 6 18.12 11.29 14.25
C ILE A 6 16.88 11.95 14.85
N ASN A 7 15.80 11.98 14.08
CA ASN A 7 14.53 12.53 14.52
C ASN A 7 13.47 11.43 14.69
N ILE A 8 13.32 10.94 15.93
CA ILE A 8 12.38 9.85 16.24
C ILE A 8 10.92 10.27 15.99
N SER A 9 10.55 11.55 16.18
CA SER A 9 9.17 11.98 15.94
C SER A 9 8.76 11.85 14.48
N ALA A 10 9.71 11.93 13.53
CA ALA A 10 9.42 11.75 12.11
C ALA A 10 8.98 10.33 11.72
N ILE A 11 9.42 9.31 12.47
CA ILE A 11 9.09 7.88 12.22
C ILE A 11 8.16 7.30 13.28
N LEU A 12 7.70 8.12 14.23
CA LEU A 12 7.01 7.67 15.42
C LEU A 12 5.77 6.83 15.12
N PRO A 13 4.86 7.19 14.18
CA PRO A 13 3.70 6.35 13.88
C PRO A 13 4.07 4.92 13.46
N ALA A 14 5.07 4.76 12.60
CA ALA A 14 5.50 3.44 12.11
C ALA A 14 6.17 2.61 13.22
N VAL A 15 6.97 3.26 14.07
CA VAL A 15 7.60 2.62 15.24
C VAL A 15 6.54 2.18 16.25
N THR A 16 5.54 3.03 16.54
CA THR A 16 4.44 2.69 17.45
C THR A 16 3.69 1.47 16.96
N LEU A 17 3.28 1.42 15.69
CA LEU A 17 2.61 0.23 15.14
C LEU A 17 3.47 -1.02 15.24
N SER A 18 4.77 -0.91 14.96
CA SER A 18 5.70 -2.04 15.02
C SER A 18 5.85 -2.57 16.45
N ILE A 19 6.00 -1.68 17.44
CA ILE A 19 6.08 -2.05 18.86
C ILE A 19 4.79 -2.74 19.31
N PHE A 20 3.62 -2.17 18.98
CA PHE A 20 2.35 -2.78 19.34
C PHE A 20 2.10 -4.11 18.60
N GLY A 21 2.52 -4.25 17.35
CA GLY A 21 2.47 -5.51 16.62
C GLY A 21 3.30 -6.61 17.29
N ILE A 22 4.52 -6.27 17.72
CA ILE A 22 5.37 -7.19 18.50
C ILE A 22 4.72 -7.49 19.87
N ALA A 23 4.20 -6.49 20.56
CA ALA A 23 3.57 -6.66 21.86
C ALA A 23 2.34 -7.58 21.77
N VAL A 24 1.53 -7.46 20.73
CA VAL A 24 0.38 -8.35 20.47
C VAL A 24 0.82 -9.80 20.27
N MET A 25 1.88 -10.04 19.49
CA MET A 25 2.44 -11.38 19.29
C MET A 25 3.00 -11.96 20.60
N VAL A 26 3.76 -11.17 21.36
CA VAL A 26 4.38 -11.61 22.60
C VAL A 26 3.33 -11.83 23.70
N ALA A 27 2.24 -11.07 23.71
CA ALA A 27 1.16 -11.22 24.68
C ALA A 27 0.33 -12.50 24.46
N GLU A 28 0.25 -13.02 23.24
CA GLU A 28 -0.63 -14.14 22.90
C GLU A 28 -0.49 -15.37 23.81
N PRO A 29 0.72 -15.91 24.09
CA PRO A 29 0.87 -17.09 24.94
C PRO A 29 0.43 -16.87 26.39
N PHE A 30 0.35 -15.61 26.83
CA PHE A 30 -0.04 -15.24 28.19
C PHE A 30 -1.55 -14.98 28.32
N VAL A 31 -2.30 -14.93 27.22
CA VAL A 31 -3.73 -14.67 27.20
C VAL A 31 -4.52 -15.97 26.97
N ARG A 32 -5.45 -16.27 27.88
CA ARG A 32 -6.36 -17.42 27.75
C ARG A 32 -7.22 -17.29 26.49
N ASP A 33 -7.52 -18.41 25.82
CA ASP A 33 -8.29 -18.42 24.56
C ASP A 33 -9.61 -17.63 24.61
N ARG A 34 -10.33 -17.70 25.73
CA ARG A 34 -11.59 -16.96 25.94
C ARG A 34 -11.43 -15.44 25.84
N ASN A 35 -10.22 -14.93 26.11
CA ASN A 35 -9.91 -13.50 26.18
C ASN A 35 -9.07 -13.00 25.00
N LYS A 36 -8.79 -13.83 23.99
CA LYS A 36 -7.95 -13.42 22.84
C LYS A 36 -8.49 -12.21 22.06
N SER A 37 -9.79 -11.92 22.15
CA SER A 37 -10.35 -10.68 21.58
C SER A 37 -9.79 -9.40 22.23
N GLN A 38 -9.23 -9.48 23.44
CA GLN A 38 -8.55 -8.37 24.09
C GLN A 38 -7.27 -7.94 23.35
N LEU A 39 -6.64 -8.86 22.60
CA LEU A 39 -5.47 -8.54 21.78
C LEU A 39 -5.85 -7.64 20.58
N GLY A 40 -7.08 -7.78 20.07
CA GLY A 40 -7.62 -6.85 19.09
C GLY A 40 -7.79 -5.44 19.64
N TRP A 41 -8.24 -5.30 20.90
CA TRP A 41 -8.33 -4.01 21.59
C TRP A 41 -6.95 -3.41 21.88
N LEU A 42 -5.94 -4.23 22.18
CA LEU A 42 -4.56 -3.78 22.30
C LEU A 42 -4.03 -3.23 20.96
N ALA A 43 -4.29 -3.94 19.85
CA ALA A 43 -3.93 -3.46 18.52
C ALA A 43 -4.66 -2.17 18.13
N PHE A 44 -5.94 -2.06 18.49
CA PHE A 44 -6.71 -0.84 18.30
C PHE A 44 -6.12 0.33 19.09
N ALA A 45 -5.76 0.11 20.37
CA ALA A 45 -5.07 1.12 21.19
C ALA A 45 -3.71 1.53 20.57
N GLY A 46 -2.95 0.58 20.03
CA GLY A 46 -1.72 0.86 19.30
C GLY A 46 -1.93 1.71 18.05
N THR A 47 -3.02 1.46 17.32
CA THR A 47 -3.41 2.25 16.15
C THR A 47 -3.81 3.67 16.54
N LEU A 48 -4.56 3.85 17.64
CA LEU A 48 -4.89 5.18 18.18
C LEU A 48 -3.64 5.92 18.66
N ALA A 49 -2.71 5.22 19.34
CA ALA A 49 -1.44 5.81 19.76
C ALA A 49 -0.60 6.26 18.55
N ALA A 50 -0.56 5.47 17.48
CA ALA A 50 0.08 5.86 16.22
C ALA A 50 -0.64 7.04 15.55
N MET A 51 -1.96 7.15 15.71
CA MET A 51 -2.74 8.28 15.18
C MET A 51 -2.41 9.57 15.93
N LEU A 52 -2.24 9.50 17.26
CA LEU A 52 -1.72 10.61 18.06
C LEU A 52 -0.27 10.94 17.71
N ALA A 53 0.54 9.95 17.34
CA ALA A 53 1.92 10.17 16.88
C ALA A 53 2.01 10.95 15.55
N ILE A 54 0.90 11.15 14.82
CA ILE A 54 0.88 12.03 13.64
C ILE A 54 1.17 13.49 14.03
N PHE A 55 0.72 13.97 15.20
CA PHE A 55 0.96 15.35 15.62
C PHE A 55 2.46 15.71 15.71
N PRO A 56 3.30 14.98 16.49
CA PRO A 56 4.73 15.26 16.53
C PRO A 56 5.44 14.96 15.19
N MET A 57 4.93 14.00 14.40
CA MET A 57 5.42 13.79 13.03
C MET A 57 5.18 15.04 12.18
N ALA A 58 3.99 15.62 12.18
CA ALA A 58 3.63 16.80 11.41
C ALA A 58 4.42 18.05 11.84
N GLU A 59 4.77 18.17 13.13
CA GLU A 59 5.69 19.23 13.58
C GLU A 59 7.12 19.03 13.06
N SER A 60 7.49 17.79 12.73
CA SER A 60 8.80 17.39 12.21
C SER A 60 8.86 17.39 10.69
N ARG A 61 8.15 18.29 9.99
CA ARG A 61 8.19 18.38 8.52
C ARG A 61 9.62 18.61 8.01
N GLY A 62 10.01 17.86 6.98
CA GLY A 62 11.35 17.95 6.39
C GLY A 62 11.90 16.62 5.89
N LEU A 63 13.18 16.65 5.52
CA LEU A 63 13.95 15.48 5.07
C LEU A 63 14.81 14.97 6.23
N TRP A 64 14.73 13.68 6.50
CA TRP A 64 15.40 13.03 7.63
C TRP A 64 16.21 11.82 7.17
N TYR A 65 17.12 11.35 8.04
CA TYR A 65 17.93 10.15 7.80
C TYR A 65 18.65 10.19 6.45
N SER A 66 19.45 11.24 6.21
CA SER A 66 20.15 11.46 4.93
C SER A 66 19.21 11.56 3.73
N SER A 67 18.05 12.21 3.92
CA SER A 67 17.01 12.40 2.89
C SER A 67 16.37 11.11 2.38
N ILE A 68 16.49 10.01 3.13
CA ILE A 68 15.82 8.74 2.80
C ILE A 68 14.34 8.84 3.21
N TRP A 69 14.04 9.50 4.34
CA TRP A 69 12.68 9.71 4.85
C TRP A 69 12.22 11.16 4.63
N ILE A 70 10.99 11.35 4.17
CA ILE A 70 10.36 12.65 3.97
C ILE A 70 9.08 12.74 4.76
N VAL A 71 8.91 13.88 5.46
CA VAL A 71 7.66 14.26 6.11
C VAL A 71 7.16 15.55 5.48
N ASP A 72 6.13 15.42 4.66
CA ASP A 72 5.39 16.50 4.01
C ASP A 72 3.88 16.32 4.26
N ASP A 73 3.06 17.27 3.81
CA ASP A 73 1.60 17.20 4.00
C ASP A 73 0.98 15.97 3.32
N TYR A 74 1.61 15.50 2.24
CA TYR A 74 1.22 14.29 1.53
C TYR A 74 1.43 13.03 2.38
N SER A 75 2.61 12.87 2.98
CA SER A 75 2.90 11.79 3.93
C SER A 75 1.99 11.83 5.15
N VAL A 76 1.74 13.02 5.70
CA VAL A 76 0.84 13.19 6.86
C VAL A 76 -0.59 12.79 6.51
N PHE A 77 -1.10 13.22 5.35
CA PHE A 77 -2.43 12.85 4.86
C PHE A 77 -2.57 11.33 4.71
N PHE A 78 -1.64 10.68 4.00
CA PHE A 78 -1.70 9.24 3.81
C PHE A 78 -1.54 8.48 5.12
N SER A 79 -0.70 8.97 6.04
CA SER A 79 -0.57 8.37 7.38
C SER A 79 -1.89 8.36 8.13
N PHE A 80 -2.64 9.46 8.08
CA PHE A 80 -3.98 9.54 8.65
C PHE A 80 -4.93 8.52 7.98
N VAL A 81 -4.95 8.45 6.65
CA VAL A 81 -5.80 7.53 5.90
C VAL A 81 -5.49 6.07 6.24
N PHE A 82 -4.22 5.67 6.29
CA PHE A 82 -3.83 4.29 6.58
C PHE A 82 -4.18 3.87 8.00
N LEU A 83 -3.97 4.75 8.98
CA LEU A 83 -4.33 4.48 10.38
C LEU A 83 -5.84 4.41 10.57
N LEU A 84 -6.61 5.25 9.85
CA LEU A 84 -8.07 5.18 9.85
C LEU A 84 -8.57 3.85 9.28
N ILE A 85 -8.01 3.41 8.14
CA ILE A 85 -8.33 2.10 7.54
C ILE A 85 -8.00 0.96 8.50
N ALA A 86 -6.82 0.99 9.13
CA ALA A 86 -6.41 -0.02 10.10
C ALA A 86 -7.35 -0.05 11.31
N ALA A 87 -7.69 1.11 11.87
CA ALA A 87 -8.59 1.24 13.01
C ALA A 87 -9.97 0.63 12.71
N VAL A 88 -10.58 1.00 11.58
CA VAL A 88 -11.89 0.48 11.16
C VAL A 88 -11.81 -1.03 10.89
N THR A 89 -10.75 -1.51 10.23
CA THR A 89 -10.58 -2.95 9.98
C THR A 89 -10.45 -3.73 11.29
N ILE A 90 -9.70 -3.23 12.27
CA ILE A 90 -9.58 -3.92 13.57
C ILE A 90 -10.95 -4.01 14.24
N LEU A 91 -11.72 -2.90 14.26
CA LEU A 91 -13.05 -2.89 14.87
C LEU A 91 -14.00 -3.90 14.22
N THR A 92 -14.01 -4.01 12.89
CA THR A 92 -14.86 -4.98 12.18
C THR A 92 -14.33 -6.41 12.31
N ALA A 93 -13.02 -6.60 12.48
CA ALA A 93 -12.40 -7.91 12.61
C ALA A 93 -12.65 -8.58 13.97
N VAL A 94 -12.71 -7.82 15.08
CA VAL A 94 -12.79 -8.41 16.45
C VAL A 94 -13.99 -9.36 16.59
N ASP A 95 -15.18 -8.93 16.20
CA ASP A 95 -16.38 -9.77 16.28
C ASP A 95 -16.39 -10.86 15.22
N PHE A 96 -15.91 -10.56 14.01
CA PHE A 96 -15.84 -11.53 12.91
C PHE A 96 -14.93 -12.72 13.28
N LEU A 97 -13.70 -12.45 13.72
CA LEU A 97 -12.72 -13.49 14.06
C LEU A 97 -13.19 -14.35 15.23
N ARG A 98 -13.88 -13.75 16.22
CA ARG A 98 -14.46 -14.49 17.34
C ARG A 98 -15.56 -15.44 16.87
N ARG A 99 -16.46 -15.00 15.99
CA ARG A 99 -17.56 -15.82 15.46
C ARG A 99 -17.06 -16.96 14.59
N GLU A 100 -16.01 -16.71 13.81
CA GLU A 100 -15.41 -17.68 12.89
C GLU A 100 -14.39 -18.62 13.55
N GLY A 101 -14.12 -18.47 14.85
CA GLY A 101 -13.12 -19.29 15.56
C GLY A 101 -11.68 -19.00 15.12
N LEU A 102 -11.42 -17.83 14.54
CA LEU A 102 -10.12 -17.39 14.01
C LEU A 102 -9.45 -16.35 14.94
N ASN A 103 -9.73 -16.40 16.24
CA ASN A 103 -9.35 -15.39 17.19
C ASN A 103 -7.88 -15.55 17.62
N TYR A 104 -6.96 -15.39 16.67
CA TYR A 104 -5.52 -15.49 16.87
C TYR A 104 -4.86 -14.12 16.81
N ALA A 105 -3.79 -13.92 17.58
CA ALA A 105 -3.15 -12.61 17.71
C ALA A 105 -2.42 -12.19 16.42
N GLU A 106 -1.97 -13.15 15.62
CA GLU A 106 -1.20 -12.89 14.41
C GLU A 106 -2.02 -12.08 13.40
N PHE A 107 -3.35 -12.19 13.38
CA PHE A 107 -4.19 -11.34 12.53
C PHE A 107 -3.91 -9.85 12.78
N HIS A 108 -3.99 -9.46 14.06
CA HIS A 108 -3.87 -8.07 14.46
C HIS A 108 -2.42 -7.58 14.31
N ALA A 109 -1.44 -8.40 14.67
CA ALA A 109 -0.03 -8.06 14.48
C ALA A 109 0.33 -7.87 13.00
N LEU A 110 -0.08 -8.79 12.12
CA LEU A 110 0.16 -8.68 10.68
C LEU A 110 -0.52 -7.44 10.09
N LEU A 111 -1.71 -7.08 10.55
CA LEU A 111 -2.39 -5.87 10.10
C LEU A 111 -1.67 -4.59 10.55
N LEU A 112 -1.12 -4.55 11.77
CA LEU A 112 -0.28 -3.44 12.24
C LEU A 112 1.02 -3.35 11.44
N PHE A 113 1.70 -4.47 11.16
CA PHE A 113 2.90 -4.48 10.34
C PHE A 113 2.62 -4.07 8.90
N ALA A 114 1.52 -4.54 8.30
CA ALA A 114 1.08 -4.10 6.98
C ALA A 114 0.89 -2.59 6.94
N THR A 115 0.28 -2.03 7.98
CA THR A 115 0.05 -0.58 8.11
C THR A 115 1.36 0.19 8.31
N ALA A 116 2.31 -0.34 9.08
CA ALA A 116 3.65 0.22 9.18
C ALA A 116 4.38 0.25 7.82
N GLY A 117 4.23 -0.81 7.01
CA GLY A 117 4.73 -0.85 5.63
C GLY A 117 4.11 0.23 4.75
N MET A 118 2.79 0.46 4.85
CA MET A 118 2.11 1.54 4.13
C MET A 118 2.62 2.94 4.54
N LEU A 119 2.82 3.17 5.84
CA LEU A 119 3.40 4.43 6.34
C LEU A 119 4.79 4.67 5.74
N MET A 120 5.65 3.65 5.80
CA MET A 120 6.98 3.67 5.20
C MET A 120 6.92 4.03 3.72
N MET A 121 6.08 3.35 2.92
CA MET A 121 5.88 3.65 1.50
C MET A 121 5.55 5.12 1.21
N SER A 122 4.65 5.73 2.00
CA SER A 122 4.25 7.13 1.78
C SER A 122 5.30 8.15 2.20
N CYS A 123 6.19 7.79 3.14
CA CYS A 123 7.26 8.64 3.67
C CYS A 123 8.63 8.36 3.04
N SER A 124 8.72 7.44 2.08
CA SER A 124 9.95 7.13 1.37
C SER A 124 10.32 8.22 0.35
N ASN A 125 11.55 8.72 0.43
CA ASN A 125 12.20 9.51 -0.62
C ASN A 125 13.30 8.71 -1.34
N GLU A 126 13.33 7.39 -1.16
CA GLU A 126 14.33 6.49 -1.70
C GLU A 126 13.66 5.17 -2.11
N LEU A 127 14.04 4.64 -3.28
CA LEU A 127 13.35 3.54 -3.94
C LEU A 127 13.50 2.19 -3.21
N VAL A 128 14.63 1.93 -2.55
CA VAL A 128 14.81 0.74 -1.71
C VAL A 128 13.90 0.80 -0.48
N MET A 129 13.69 1.97 0.13
CA MET A 129 12.75 2.16 1.24
C MET A 129 11.31 1.94 0.77
N VAL A 130 10.95 2.44 -0.42
CA VAL A 130 9.66 2.10 -1.06
C VAL A 130 9.50 0.59 -1.18
N PHE A 131 10.52 -0.11 -1.69
CA PHE A 131 10.51 -1.56 -1.85
C PHE A 131 10.34 -2.29 -0.51
N LEU A 132 11.09 -1.89 0.52
CA LEU A 132 10.98 -2.49 1.86
C LEU A 132 9.58 -2.28 2.47
N GLY A 133 9.02 -1.07 2.37
CA GLY A 133 7.65 -0.81 2.81
C GLY A 133 6.62 -1.65 2.04
N LEU A 134 6.82 -1.80 0.72
CA LEU A 134 5.99 -2.63 -0.14
C LEU A 134 6.07 -4.11 0.26
N GLU A 135 7.26 -4.63 0.57
CA GLU A 135 7.45 -6.03 0.98
C GLU A 135 6.87 -6.32 2.36
N ILE A 136 7.05 -5.42 3.34
CA ILE A 136 6.42 -5.55 4.66
C ILE A 136 4.89 -5.63 4.53
N LEU A 137 4.31 -4.73 3.72
CA LEU A 137 2.89 -4.75 3.38
C LEU A 137 2.48 -6.06 2.68
N SER A 138 3.21 -6.43 1.63
CA SER A 138 2.94 -7.60 0.79
C SER A 138 2.91 -8.89 1.61
N ILE A 139 4.01 -9.20 2.32
CA ILE A 139 4.17 -10.43 3.10
C ILE A 139 3.06 -10.54 4.15
N ALA A 140 2.76 -9.45 4.87
CA ALA A 140 1.68 -9.44 5.84
C ALA A 140 0.32 -9.74 5.17
N THR A 141 0.03 -9.11 4.03
CA THR A 141 -1.25 -9.35 3.32
C THR A 141 -1.34 -10.73 2.65
N TYR A 142 -0.22 -11.34 2.26
CA TYR A 142 -0.21 -12.72 1.74
C TYR A 142 -0.63 -13.71 2.82
N VAL A 143 -0.10 -13.54 4.03
CA VAL A 143 -0.47 -14.38 5.18
C VAL A 143 -1.93 -14.13 5.59
N LEU A 144 -2.37 -12.87 5.61
CA LEU A 144 -3.76 -12.53 5.92
C LEU A 144 -4.76 -13.09 4.87
N ALA A 145 -4.40 -13.14 3.59
CA ALA A 145 -5.27 -13.72 2.56
C ALA A 145 -5.54 -15.22 2.79
N GLY A 146 -4.57 -15.93 3.36
CA GLY A 146 -4.62 -17.36 3.71
C GLY A 146 -4.96 -17.64 5.17
N PHE A 147 -5.56 -16.68 5.87
CA PHE A 147 -5.70 -16.78 7.32
C PHE A 147 -6.61 -17.94 7.76
N ARG A 148 -7.57 -18.35 6.91
CA ARG A 148 -8.37 -19.56 7.11
C ARG A 148 -7.60 -20.79 6.62
N ARG A 149 -6.69 -21.29 7.46
CA ARG A 149 -5.76 -22.39 7.12
C ARG A 149 -6.45 -23.69 6.65
N THR A 150 -7.68 -23.94 7.10
CA THR A 150 -8.46 -25.13 6.75
C THR A 150 -9.33 -24.95 5.50
N ASP A 151 -9.45 -23.74 4.97
CA ASP A 151 -10.26 -23.42 3.81
C ASP A 151 -9.40 -23.41 2.54
N LEU A 152 -9.69 -24.33 1.61
CA LEU A 152 -8.98 -24.45 0.35
C LEU A 152 -9.04 -23.15 -0.49
N LYS A 153 -10.15 -22.41 -0.45
CA LYS A 153 -10.28 -21.15 -1.20
C LYS A 153 -9.37 -20.05 -0.63
N SER A 154 -9.24 -19.99 0.70
CA SER A 154 -8.33 -19.04 1.36
C SER A 154 -6.87 -19.40 1.07
N ASN A 155 -6.53 -20.69 1.09
CA ASN A 155 -5.19 -21.18 0.75
C ASN A 155 -4.83 -20.89 -0.72
N GLU A 156 -5.75 -21.14 -1.65
CA GLU A 156 -5.58 -20.80 -3.08
C GLU A 156 -5.39 -19.29 -3.28
N SER A 157 -6.16 -18.47 -2.55
CA SER A 157 -6.03 -17.01 -2.57
C SER A 157 -4.64 -16.55 -2.12
N ALA A 158 -4.15 -17.07 -1.01
CA ALA A 158 -2.80 -16.76 -0.53
C ALA A 158 -1.73 -17.15 -1.55
N LEU A 159 -1.83 -18.34 -2.13
CA LEU A 159 -0.86 -18.84 -3.11
C LEU A 159 -0.86 -17.98 -4.39
N LYS A 160 -2.04 -17.70 -4.94
CA LYS A 160 -2.19 -16.82 -6.12
C LYS A 160 -1.62 -15.43 -5.83
N TYR A 161 -1.96 -14.86 -4.68
CA TYR A 161 -1.51 -13.52 -4.31
C TYR A 161 0.00 -13.47 -4.10
N PHE A 162 0.57 -14.45 -3.39
CA PHE A 162 2.00 -14.55 -3.13
C PHE A 162 2.81 -14.72 -4.41
N LEU A 163 2.42 -15.65 -5.30
CA LEU A 163 3.18 -15.92 -6.54
C LEU A 163 3.16 -14.73 -7.49
N LEU A 164 1.97 -14.19 -7.75
CA LEU A 164 1.81 -13.05 -8.66
C LEU A 164 2.42 -11.78 -8.05
N GLY A 165 2.29 -11.61 -6.74
CA GLY A 165 2.84 -10.49 -5.99
C GLY A 165 4.37 -10.52 -5.93
N SER A 166 4.98 -11.68 -5.67
CA SER A 166 6.45 -11.82 -5.67
C SER A 166 7.04 -11.55 -7.06
N PHE A 167 6.34 -11.95 -8.13
CA PHE A 167 6.74 -11.64 -9.50
C PHE A 167 6.66 -10.13 -9.79
N SER A 168 5.60 -9.47 -9.32
CA SER A 168 5.48 -8.01 -9.39
C SER A 168 6.61 -7.29 -8.63
N SER A 169 6.92 -7.73 -7.41
CA SER A 169 8.03 -7.19 -6.62
C SER A 169 9.39 -7.34 -7.31
N ALA A 170 9.61 -8.45 -8.03
CA ALA A 170 10.81 -8.64 -8.84
C ALA A 170 10.91 -7.60 -9.99
N PHE A 171 9.80 -7.29 -10.67
CA PHE A 171 9.78 -6.21 -11.67
C PHE A 171 10.10 -4.85 -11.05
N PHE A 172 9.54 -4.54 -9.88
CA PHE A 172 9.84 -3.29 -9.19
C PHE A 172 11.33 -3.20 -8.87
N LEU A 173 11.89 -4.22 -8.21
CA LEU A 173 13.28 -4.23 -7.78
C LEU A 173 14.25 -4.20 -8.98
N TYR A 174 13.93 -4.90 -10.08
CA TYR A 174 14.72 -4.83 -11.30
C TYR A 174 14.67 -3.43 -11.92
N GLY A 175 13.50 -2.78 -11.93
CA GLY A 175 13.39 -1.38 -12.33
C GLY A 175 14.24 -0.45 -11.46
N VAL A 176 14.23 -0.63 -10.14
CA VAL A 176 15.10 0.11 -9.20
C VAL A 176 16.58 -0.13 -9.51
N ALA A 177 16.99 -1.37 -9.79
CA ALA A 177 18.37 -1.68 -10.15
C ALA A 177 18.81 -1.00 -11.47
N LEU A 178 17.93 -0.98 -12.49
CA LEU A 178 18.23 -0.33 -13.76
C LEU A 178 18.33 1.20 -13.64
N ILE A 179 17.43 1.84 -12.89
CA ILE A 179 17.51 3.31 -12.70
C ILE A 179 18.72 3.68 -11.85
N PHE A 180 19.09 2.86 -10.87
CA PHE A 180 20.35 3.02 -10.13
C PHE A 180 21.55 2.87 -11.07
N GLY A 181 21.56 1.87 -11.95
CA GLY A 181 22.60 1.70 -12.96
C GLY A 181 22.72 2.90 -13.93
N ALA A 182 21.60 3.56 -14.24
CA ALA A 182 21.57 4.74 -15.11
C ALA A 182 21.99 6.05 -14.40
N THR A 183 21.66 6.20 -13.12
CA THR A 183 21.75 7.50 -12.41
C THR A 183 22.73 7.53 -11.23
N GLY A 184 23.22 6.36 -10.79
CA GLY A 184 24.09 6.20 -9.63
C GLY A 184 23.41 6.42 -8.27
N THR A 185 22.08 6.56 -8.24
CA THR A 185 21.33 6.84 -7.02
C THR A 185 19.95 6.21 -7.02
N THR A 186 19.42 5.94 -5.84
CA THR A 186 18.05 5.45 -5.62
C THR A 186 17.18 6.51 -4.93
N ASN A 187 17.71 7.69 -4.63
CA ASN A 187 16.96 8.79 -4.06
C ASN A 187 16.06 9.43 -5.14
N ILE A 188 14.75 9.50 -4.89
CA ILE A 188 13.72 9.88 -5.86
C ILE A 188 13.99 11.29 -6.42
N ALA A 189 14.28 12.26 -5.55
CA ALA A 189 14.58 13.63 -5.97
C ALA A 189 15.95 13.78 -6.65
N ALA A 190 16.92 12.92 -6.31
CA ALA A 190 18.22 12.90 -6.98
C ALA A 190 18.12 12.30 -8.39
N ILE A 191 17.31 11.27 -8.60
CA ILE A 191 17.04 10.67 -9.93
C ILE A 191 16.59 11.76 -10.91
N ALA A 192 15.58 12.56 -10.55
CA ALA A 192 15.09 13.63 -11.43
C ALA A 192 16.15 14.68 -11.79
N ARG A 193 17.07 14.98 -10.86
CA ARG A 193 18.20 15.88 -11.13
C ARG A 193 19.19 15.24 -12.11
N SER A 194 19.53 13.97 -11.91
CA SER A 194 20.41 13.22 -12.79
C SER A 194 19.82 13.17 -14.21
N LEU A 195 18.54 12.84 -14.37
CA LEU A 195 17.86 12.69 -15.67
C LEU A 195 17.86 13.95 -16.56
N ARG A 196 18.28 15.11 -16.05
CA ARG A 196 18.46 16.33 -16.85
C ARG A 196 19.84 16.44 -17.51
N SER A 197 20.78 15.55 -17.22
CA SER A 197 22.09 15.53 -17.86
C SER A 197 22.03 14.90 -19.26
N ALA A 198 22.89 15.36 -20.17
CA ALA A 198 22.90 14.90 -21.56
C ALA A 198 23.50 13.50 -21.76
N GLU A 199 24.18 12.94 -20.76
CA GLU A 199 24.95 11.69 -20.87
C GLU A 199 24.16 10.43 -20.49
N ILE A 200 22.87 10.55 -20.15
CA ILE A 200 22.08 9.41 -19.66
C ILE A 200 21.48 8.59 -20.80
N GLN A 201 21.67 7.28 -20.71
CA GLN A 201 21.07 6.32 -21.63
C GLN A 201 19.55 6.22 -21.42
N MET A 202 18.80 7.02 -22.18
CA MET A 202 17.34 7.14 -22.04
C MET A 202 16.60 5.80 -22.21
N SER A 203 17.09 4.86 -23.03
CA SER A 203 16.47 3.53 -23.18
C SER A 203 16.40 2.77 -21.85
N LEU A 204 17.45 2.88 -21.02
CA LEU A 204 17.53 2.23 -19.71
C LEU A 204 16.54 2.87 -18.73
N VAL A 205 16.41 4.20 -18.78
CA VAL A 205 15.43 4.95 -17.98
C VAL A 205 14.00 4.54 -18.32
N ASN A 206 13.64 4.47 -19.60
CA ASN A 206 12.29 4.04 -20.00
C ASN A 206 11.98 2.62 -19.56
N LEU A 207 12.94 1.70 -19.71
CA LEU A 207 12.76 0.31 -19.26
C LEU A 207 12.59 0.25 -17.74
N SER A 208 13.41 0.98 -16.98
CA SER A 208 13.30 1.04 -15.52
C SER A 208 11.93 1.55 -15.06
N ALA A 209 11.47 2.66 -15.65
CA ALA A 209 10.17 3.25 -15.35
C ALA A 209 9.02 2.32 -15.74
N ALA A 210 9.11 1.65 -16.89
CA ALA A 210 8.08 0.69 -17.32
C ALA A 210 7.97 -0.51 -16.35
N LEU A 211 9.09 -1.09 -15.90
CA LEU A 211 9.05 -2.22 -14.96
C LEU A 211 8.52 -1.81 -13.58
N MET A 212 8.92 -0.62 -13.09
CA MET A 212 8.34 -0.07 -11.86
C MET A 212 6.84 0.21 -11.99
N LEU A 213 6.41 0.74 -13.15
CA LEU A 213 5.01 1.03 -13.43
C LEU A 213 4.17 -0.25 -13.47
N ILE A 214 4.66 -1.31 -14.14
CA ILE A 214 4.01 -2.63 -14.17
C ILE A 214 3.76 -3.13 -12.74
N ALA A 215 4.79 -3.08 -11.89
CA ALA A 215 4.69 -3.59 -10.53
C ALA A 215 3.71 -2.79 -9.65
N LEU A 216 3.74 -1.46 -9.77
CA LEU A 216 2.83 -0.60 -9.02
C LEU A 216 1.38 -0.70 -9.53
N CYS A 217 1.18 -0.84 -10.85
CA CYS A 217 -0.12 -1.11 -11.45
C CYS A 217 -0.72 -2.45 -10.98
N PHE A 218 0.12 -3.49 -10.83
CA PHE A 218 -0.29 -4.73 -10.17
C PHE A 218 -0.75 -4.47 -8.72
N LYS A 219 0.02 -3.67 -7.96
CA LYS A 219 -0.25 -3.40 -6.54
C LYS A 219 -1.57 -2.66 -6.32
N VAL A 220 -1.92 -1.72 -7.20
CA VAL A 220 -3.23 -1.01 -7.17
C VAL A 220 -4.35 -1.77 -7.89
N ALA A 221 -4.06 -2.93 -8.48
CA ALA A 221 -4.98 -3.80 -9.20
C ALA A 221 -5.71 -3.10 -10.35
N VAL A 222 -4.96 -2.40 -11.22
CA VAL A 222 -5.48 -1.84 -12.47
C VAL A 222 -5.23 -2.80 -13.63
N ALA A 223 -6.06 -2.74 -14.68
CA ALA A 223 -5.91 -3.58 -15.86
C ALA A 223 -4.68 -3.20 -16.69
N PRO A 224 -3.94 -4.18 -17.26
CA PRO A 224 -4.22 -5.62 -17.30
C PRO A 224 -3.73 -6.44 -16.07
N PHE A 225 -3.20 -5.79 -15.03
CA PHE A 225 -2.51 -6.45 -13.91
C PHE A 225 -3.43 -6.82 -12.72
N HIS A 226 -4.75 -6.79 -12.91
CA HIS A 226 -5.78 -6.99 -11.87
C HIS A 226 -6.20 -8.45 -11.65
N ILE A 227 -5.67 -9.41 -12.44
CA ILE A 227 -6.18 -10.79 -12.54
C ILE A 227 -6.22 -11.50 -11.17
N TRP A 228 -5.31 -11.17 -10.27
CA TRP A 228 -5.26 -11.73 -8.93
C TRP A 228 -6.43 -11.30 -8.02
N THR A 229 -6.95 -10.10 -8.23
CA THR A 229 -7.81 -9.40 -7.25
C THR A 229 -9.15 -10.09 -6.99
N PRO A 230 -9.94 -10.50 -8.02
CA PRO A 230 -11.24 -11.12 -7.78
C PRO A 230 -11.15 -12.43 -6.99
N ASP A 231 -10.19 -13.28 -7.32
CA ASP A 231 -10.02 -14.58 -6.69
C ASP A 231 -9.55 -14.42 -5.24
N VAL A 232 -8.59 -13.53 -5.01
CA VAL A 232 -8.03 -13.29 -3.68
C VAL A 232 -9.07 -12.63 -2.76
N TYR A 233 -9.89 -11.72 -3.28
CA TYR A 233 -10.92 -11.05 -2.49
C TYR A 233 -12.06 -12.00 -2.12
N GLU A 234 -12.38 -12.96 -3.00
CA GLU A 234 -13.39 -13.97 -2.74
C GLU A 234 -12.96 -14.94 -1.62
N GLY A 235 -11.74 -15.48 -1.71
CA GLY A 235 -11.28 -16.51 -0.76
C GLY A 235 -10.73 -15.97 0.56
N ALA A 236 -10.26 -14.72 0.61
CA ALA A 236 -9.80 -14.12 1.87
C ALA A 236 -10.97 -13.87 2.86
N PRO A 237 -10.69 -13.88 4.18
CA PRO A 237 -11.68 -13.47 5.18
C PRO A 237 -12.16 -12.04 4.92
N THR A 238 -13.44 -11.78 5.20
CA THR A 238 -14.07 -10.50 4.83
C THR A 238 -13.34 -9.26 5.37
N PRO A 239 -12.88 -9.20 6.65
CA PRO A 239 -12.10 -8.06 7.12
C PRO A 239 -10.77 -7.86 6.36
N VAL A 240 -10.14 -8.96 5.93
CA VAL A 240 -8.91 -8.91 5.13
C VAL A 240 -9.22 -8.36 3.74
N THR A 241 -10.29 -8.82 3.10
CA THR A 241 -10.75 -8.29 1.81
C THR A 241 -11.04 -6.79 1.91
N GLY A 242 -11.75 -6.37 2.95
CA GLY A 242 -12.01 -4.96 3.25
C GLY A 242 -10.72 -4.15 3.33
N PHE A 243 -9.78 -4.56 4.17
CA PHE A 243 -8.46 -3.90 4.27
C PHE A 243 -7.71 -3.86 2.93
N MET A 244 -7.61 -4.99 2.24
CA MET A 244 -6.88 -5.12 0.97
C MET A 244 -7.49 -4.29 -0.17
N SER A 245 -8.79 -4.05 -0.11
CA SER A 245 -9.52 -3.27 -1.10
C SER A 245 -9.24 -1.77 -1.07
N VAL A 246 -8.71 -1.26 0.06
CA VAL A 246 -8.51 0.19 0.27
C VAL A 246 -7.08 0.52 0.70
N GLY A 247 -6.52 -0.17 1.69
CA GLY A 247 -5.23 0.16 2.29
C GLY A 247 -4.07 0.00 1.31
N PRO A 248 -3.75 -1.24 0.86
CA PRO A 248 -2.68 -1.48 -0.10
C PRO A 248 -2.85 -0.69 -1.41
N LYS A 249 -4.08 -0.44 -1.85
CA LYS A 249 -4.35 0.41 -3.02
C LYS A 249 -3.98 1.86 -2.78
N ALA A 250 -4.42 2.45 -1.67
CA ALA A 250 -4.05 3.81 -1.30
C ALA A 250 -2.54 3.97 -1.15
N ALA A 251 -1.84 3.00 -0.54
CA ALA A 251 -0.38 3.01 -0.45
C ALA A 251 0.31 2.85 -1.81
N GLY A 252 -0.21 1.98 -2.69
CA GLY A 252 0.29 1.84 -4.05
C GLY A 252 0.14 3.12 -4.87
N PHE A 253 -1.01 3.79 -4.79
CA PHE A 253 -1.21 5.10 -5.41
C PHE A 253 -0.33 6.17 -4.76
N ALA A 254 -0.14 6.14 -3.44
CA ALA A 254 0.76 7.07 -2.76
C ALA A 254 2.18 7.02 -3.36
N VAL A 255 2.67 5.81 -3.63
CA VAL A 255 3.96 5.59 -4.27
C VAL A 255 3.95 5.96 -5.75
N LEU A 256 2.91 5.60 -6.51
CA LEU A 256 2.79 5.96 -7.94
C LEU A 256 2.94 7.46 -8.15
N PHE A 257 2.15 8.25 -7.45
CA PHE A 257 2.21 9.71 -7.53
C PHE A 257 3.57 10.24 -7.09
N ARG A 258 4.08 9.81 -5.91
CA ARG A 258 5.35 10.31 -5.39
C ARG A 258 6.52 9.98 -6.32
N VAL A 259 6.63 8.75 -6.79
CA VAL A 259 7.74 8.30 -7.64
C VAL A 259 7.67 8.90 -9.03
N PHE A 260 6.54 8.82 -9.73
CA PHE A 260 6.48 9.22 -11.15
C PHE A 260 6.45 10.74 -11.34
N LEU A 261 5.71 11.46 -10.50
CA LEU A 261 5.66 12.93 -10.60
C LEU A 261 6.97 13.58 -10.14
N THR A 262 7.70 12.94 -9.22
CA THR A 262 8.97 13.50 -8.72
C THR A 262 10.16 13.02 -9.53
N ALA A 263 10.34 11.72 -9.74
CA ALA A 263 11.55 11.16 -10.34
C ALA A 263 11.55 11.16 -11.88
N PHE A 264 10.38 11.09 -12.52
CA PHE A 264 10.26 10.89 -13.98
C PHE A 264 9.53 12.02 -14.75
N PRO A 265 9.72 13.32 -14.44
CA PRO A 265 9.08 14.39 -15.22
C PRO A 265 9.65 14.51 -16.65
N THR A 266 10.88 14.06 -16.89
CA THR A 266 11.52 14.12 -18.22
C THR A 266 10.90 13.16 -19.25
N ILE A 267 10.16 12.16 -18.79
CA ILE A 267 9.47 11.18 -19.64
C ILE A 267 7.97 11.15 -19.36
N GLU A 268 7.41 12.26 -18.86
CA GLU A 268 6.00 12.42 -18.50
C GLU A 268 5.04 11.95 -19.59
N ASP A 269 5.21 12.46 -20.80
CA ASP A 269 4.37 12.11 -21.95
C ASP A 269 4.30 10.59 -22.19
N ARG A 270 5.37 9.85 -21.90
CA ARG A 270 5.46 8.40 -22.17
C ARG A 270 4.68 7.59 -21.15
N TRP A 271 4.88 7.87 -19.85
CA TRP A 271 4.18 7.11 -18.82
C TRP A 271 2.72 7.54 -18.69
N THR A 272 2.39 8.82 -18.92
CA THR A 272 0.99 9.29 -18.95
C THR A 272 0.21 8.66 -20.11
N SER A 273 0.81 8.55 -21.30
CA SER A 273 0.20 7.87 -22.45
C SER A 273 -0.16 6.41 -22.14
N ALA A 274 0.74 5.67 -21.48
CA ALA A 274 0.47 4.31 -21.05
C ALA A 274 -0.64 4.25 -19.98
N ILE A 275 -0.59 5.16 -19.01
CA ILE A 275 -1.53 5.20 -17.89
C ILE A 275 -2.95 5.60 -18.30
N TRP A 276 -3.11 6.48 -19.30
CA TRP A 276 -4.43 6.80 -19.84
C TRP A 276 -5.12 5.55 -20.40
N LEU A 277 -4.40 4.71 -21.16
CA LEU A 277 -4.94 3.46 -21.68
C LEU A 277 -5.30 2.49 -20.54
N VAL A 278 -4.42 2.37 -19.54
CA VAL A 278 -4.68 1.56 -18.33
C VAL A 278 -5.94 2.03 -17.60
N ALA A 279 -6.15 3.35 -17.45
CA ALA A 279 -7.34 3.90 -16.82
C ALA A 279 -8.62 3.50 -17.57
N VAL A 280 -8.65 3.70 -18.90
CA VAL A 280 -9.79 3.33 -19.75
C VAL A 280 -10.10 1.84 -19.65
N LEU A 281 -9.09 0.99 -19.82
CA LEU A 281 -9.26 -0.46 -19.72
C LEU A 281 -9.77 -0.88 -18.35
N THR A 282 -9.25 -0.27 -17.29
CA THR A 282 -9.65 -0.59 -15.91
C THR A 282 -11.10 -0.22 -15.63
N MET A 283 -11.55 0.96 -16.06
CA MET A 283 -12.93 1.39 -15.89
C MET A 283 -13.91 0.53 -16.71
N VAL A 284 -13.56 0.20 -17.96
CA VAL A 284 -14.40 -0.63 -18.83
C VAL A 284 -14.50 -2.05 -18.28
N LEU A 285 -13.36 -2.71 -18.02
CA LEU A 285 -13.36 -4.09 -17.53
C LEU A 285 -13.96 -4.21 -16.14
N GLY A 286 -13.63 -3.29 -15.22
CA GLY A 286 -14.15 -3.29 -13.86
C GLY A 286 -15.68 -3.17 -13.83
N ASN A 287 -16.25 -2.21 -14.56
CA ASN A 287 -17.71 -2.02 -14.57
C ASN A 287 -18.45 -3.13 -15.34
N VAL A 288 -17.97 -3.52 -16.53
CA VAL A 288 -18.67 -4.52 -17.36
C VAL A 288 -18.64 -5.90 -16.72
N ILE A 289 -17.50 -6.33 -16.18
CA ILE A 289 -17.38 -7.67 -15.58
C ILE A 289 -18.12 -7.74 -14.23
N ALA A 290 -18.21 -6.63 -13.48
CA ALA A 290 -18.98 -6.57 -12.23
C ALA A 290 -20.47 -6.93 -12.44
N LEU A 291 -21.08 -6.48 -13.56
CA LEU A 291 -22.51 -6.71 -13.86
C LEU A 291 -22.90 -8.18 -13.97
N VAL A 292 -21.96 -9.04 -14.37
CA VAL A 292 -22.21 -10.47 -14.60
C VAL A 292 -21.73 -11.34 -13.43
N GLN A 293 -21.21 -10.76 -12.34
CA GLN A 293 -20.79 -11.53 -11.17
C GLN A 293 -21.99 -11.99 -10.34
N ALA A 294 -22.09 -13.30 -10.10
CA ALA A 294 -23.08 -13.86 -9.18
C ALA A 294 -22.65 -13.81 -7.70
N ASN A 295 -21.35 -13.71 -7.43
CA ASN A 295 -20.79 -13.65 -6.08
C ASN A 295 -20.56 -12.19 -5.65
N ILE A 296 -21.10 -11.80 -4.49
CA ILE A 296 -21.02 -10.43 -3.96
C ILE A 296 -19.57 -9.99 -3.73
N LYS A 297 -18.70 -10.85 -3.19
CA LYS A 297 -17.28 -10.50 -3.00
C LYS A 297 -16.56 -10.29 -4.32
N ARG A 298 -16.84 -11.12 -5.34
CA ARG A 298 -16.27 -10.92 -6.69
C ARG A 298 -16.81 -9.64 -7.33
N MET A 299 -18.10 -9.36 -7.18
CA MET A 299 -18.72 -8.13 -7.66
C MET A 299 -18.04 -6.90 -7.03
N LEU A 300 -17.84 -6.91 -5.71
CA LEU A 300 -17.13 -5.84 -4.98
C LEU A 300 -15.65 -5.75 -5.37
N ALA A 301 -15.01 -6.87 -5.71
CA ALA A 301 -13.64 -6.85 -6.23
C ALA A 301 -13.54 -6.14 -7.58
N TYR A 302 -14.46 -6.43 -8.52
CA TYR A 302 -14.52 -5.72 -9.81
C TYR A 302 -14.95 -4.25 -9.67
N SER A 303 -15.84 -3.94 -8.72
CA SER A 303 -16.11 -2.56 -8.32
C SER A 303 -14.82 -1.86 -7.85
N SER A 304 -14.06 -2.48 -6.96
CA SER A 304 -12.75 -1.96 -6.51
C SER A 304 -11.73 -1.78 -7.64
N ILE A 305 -11.77 -2.64 -8.66
CA ILE A 305 -10.96 -2.46 -9.88
C ILE A 305 -11.41 -1.20 -10.63
N ALA A 306 -12.71 -1.04 -10.89
CA ALA A 306 -13.25 0.17 -11.55
C ALA A 306 -12.89 1.45 -10.78
N HIS A 307 -13.01 1.43 -9.45
CA HIS A 307 -12.65 2.55 -8.59
C HIS A 307 -11.15 2.91 -8.64
N ALA A 308 -10.27 1.92 -8.75
CA ALA A 308 -8.85 2.17 -9.02
C ALA A 308 -8.65 2.83 -10.40
N GLY A 309 -9.48 2.49 -11.39
CA GLY A 309 -9.51 3.16 -12.70
C GLY A 309 -9.79 4.67 -12.60
N TYR A 310 -10.76 5.09 -11.78
CA TYR A 310 -11.07 6.51 -11.58
C TYR A 310 -9.90 7.28 -10.93
N VAL A 311 -9.22 6.69 -9.95
CA VAL A 311 -8.00 7.28 -9.37
C VAL A 311 -6.87 7.34 -10.40
N THR A 312 -6.79 6.34 -11.28
CA THR A 312 -5.78 6.30 -12.36
C THR A 312 -6.01 7.40 -13.40
N VAL A 313 -7.26 7.82 -13.66
CA VAL A 313 -7.53 9.02 -14.49
C VAL A 313 -6.90 10.27 -13.87
N ALA A 314 -7.04 10.44 -12.56
CA ALA A 314 -6.46 11.58 -11.86
C ALA A 314 -4.92 11.56 -11.88
N PHE A 315 -4.31 10.36 -11.84
CA PHE A 315 -2.87 10.17 -12.02
C PHE A 315 -2.41 10.47 -13.45
N ALA A 316 -3.19 10.04 -14.46
CA ALA A 316 -2.90 10.30 -15.88
C ALA A 316 -2.85 11.80 -16.21
N ALA A 317 -3.56 12.62 -15.45
CA ALA A 317 -3.62 14.06 -15.64
C ALA A 317 -2.33 14.79 -15.23
N ALA A 318 -1.40 14.12 -14.52
CA ALA A 318 -0.08 14.63 -14.12
C ALA A 318 -0.08 16.07 -13.57
N SER A 319 -1.13 16.44 -12.84
CA SER A 319 -1.33 17.82 -12.38
C SER A 319 -1.60 17.86 -10.88
N GLU A 320 -1.40 19.04 -10.29
CA GLU A 320 -1.73 19.30 -8.89
C GLU A 320 -3.21 19.02 -8.60
N ARG A 321 -4.11 19.48 -9.48
CA ARG A 321 -5.56 19.21 -9.39
C ARG A 321 -5.87 17.71 -9.48
N GLY A 322 -5.19 16.97 -10.36
CA GLY A 322 -5.31 15.52 -10.45
C GLY A 322 -4.89 14.84 -9.14
N SER A 323 -3.75 15.27 -8.58
CA SER A 323 -3.26 14.76 -7.29
C SER A 323 -4.25 15.04 -6.16
N SER A 324 -4.75 16.27 -6.03
CA SER A 324 -5.75 16.61 -5.02
C SER A 324 -7.05 15.81 -5.17
N ALA A 325 -7.54 15.62 -6.41
CA ALA A 325 -8.73 14.82 -6.68
C ALA A 325 -8.52 13.35 -6.29
N ALA A 326 -7.35 12.77 -6.59
CA ALA A 326 -7.00 11.40 -6.21
C ALA A 326 -6.98 11.21 -4.69
N LEU A 327 -6.36 12.14 -3.94
CA LEU A 327 -6.31 12.10 -2.47
C LEU A 327 -7.71 12.11 -1.86
N PHE A 328 -8.56 13.06 -2.30
CA PHE A 328 -9.95 13.13 -1.85
C PHE A 328 -10.72 11.85 -2.17
N TYR A 329 -10.59 11.35 -3.41
CA TYR A 329 -11.28 10.14 -3.83
C TYR A 329 -10.85 8.90 -3.05
N LEU A 330 -9.54 8.74 -2.78
CA LEU A 330 -9.02 7.61 -2.01
C LEU A 330 -9.54 7.59 -0.58
N LEU A 331 -9.63 8.75 0.08
CA LEU A 331 -10.23 8.86 1.42
C LEU A 331 -11.72 8.51 1.39
N ALA A 332 -12.49 9.12 0.49
CA ALA A 332 -13.92 8.86 0.36
C ALA A 332 -14.21 7.39 0.03
N TYR A 333 -13.47 6.82 -0.92
CA TYR A 333 -13.58 5.42 -1.32
C TYR A 333 -13.21 4.47 -0.18
N SER A 334 -12.19 4.82 0.62
CA SER A 334 -11.79 4.02 1.78
C SER A 334 -12.93 3.89 2.80
N LEU A 335 -13.65 4.98 3.07
CA LEU A 335 -14.82 4.98 3.96
C LEU A 335 -16.00 4.20 3.35
N MET A 336 -16.30 4.45 2.08
CA MET A 336 -17.41 3.79 1.38
C MET A 336 -17.20 2.27 1.34
N ASN A 337 -16.01 1.81 0.98
CA ASN A 337 -15.76 0.39 0.75
C ASN A 337 -15.52 -0.41 2.05
N LEU A 338 -15.12 0.24 3.15
CA LEU A 338 -15.11 -0.41 4.46
C LEU A 338 -16.51 -0.49 5.09
N GLY A 339 -17.43 0.39 4.69
CA GLY A 339 -18.83 0.37 5.12
C GLY A 339 -19.73 -0.58 4.32
N ALA A 340 -19.36 -0.89 3.07
CA ALA A 340 -20.05 -1.83 2.18
C ALA A 340 -19.75 -3.29 2.54
#